data_AF-V4A4L4-F1
#
_entry.id   AF-V4A4L4-F1
#
_cell.length_a   1.000
_cell.length_b   1.000
_cell.length_c   1.000
_cell.angle_alpha   90.00
_cell.angle_beta   90.00
_cell.angle_gamma   90.00
#
_symmetry.space_group_name_H-M   'P 1'
#
loop_
_entity.id
_entity.type
_entity.pdbx_description
1 polymer ?
#
loop_
_entity_poly.entity_id
_entity_poly.type
_entity_poly.pdbx_seq_one_letter_code
_entity_poly.pdbx_strand_id
1 'polypeptide(L)'
;MDRGRIPEKDEAVLTENREELLRSLIPSRIMSYLLQKGVIDYDDQDEIKQEEKRGRRFGAEKILDKIHYSGPDGLDKFIDSLGSAGYSDLTEKLKKYRLR
;
A
#
# COMPACT_ATOMS: atom_id res chain seq x y z
N MET A 1 -10.72 12.24 -6.50
CA MET A 1 -9.89 12.60 -7.68
C MET A 1 -9.45 11.30 -8.33
N ASP A 2 -9.54 11.17 -9.65
CA ASP A 2 -9.02 9.98 -10.34
C ASP A 2 -7.50 10.10 -10.44
N ARG A 3 -6.76 9.36 -9.60
CA ARG A 3 -5.29 9.40 -9.57
C ARG A 3 -4.68 8.58 -10.70
N GLY A 4 -5.47 7.75 -11.38
CA GLY A 4 -5.01 6.77 -12.36
C GLY A 4 -4.42 5.51 -11.73
N ARG A 5 -4.06 4.54 -12.58
CA ARG A 5 -3.46 3.26 -12.15
C ARG A 5 -1.93 3.38 -12.02
N ILE A 6 -1.37 2.53 -11.17
CA ILE A 6 0.08 2.29 -11.17
C ILE A 6 0.52 1.61 -12.49
N PRO A 7 1.80 1.72 -12.88
CA PRO A 7 2.33 1.01 -14.05
C PRO A 7 2.22 -0.51 -13.89
N GLU A 8 2.05 -1.24 -15.00
CA GLU A 8 1.89 -2.71 -15.00
C GLU A 8 3.05 -3.45 -14.31
N LYS A 9 4.29 -2.98 -14.52
CA LYS A 9 5.48 -3.50 -13.82
C LYS A 9 5.37 -3.39 -12.30
N ASP A 10 4.76 -2.31 -11.81
CA ASP A 10 4.62 -2.03 -10.38
C ASP A 10 3.41 -2.80 -9.81
N GLU A 11 2.38 -3.03 -10.63
CA GLU A 11 1.26 -3.94 -10.32
C GLU A 11 1.72 -5.39 -10.14
N ALA A 12 2.66 -5.87 -10.97
CA ALA A 12 3.27 -7.18 -10.81
C ALA A 12 4.00 -7.32 -9.45
N VAL A 13 4.71 -6.28 -9.00
CA VAL A 13 5.41 -6.27 -7.70
C VAL A 13 4.42 -6.46 -6.54
N LEU A 14 3.26 -5.79 -6.57
CA LEU A 14 2.22 -5.93 -5.55
C LEU A 14 1.58 -7.31 -5.58
N THR A 15 1.27 -7.81 -6.78
CA THR A 15 0.61 -9.11 -6.98
C THR A 15 1.48 -10.25 -6.47
N GLU A 16 2.75 -10.27 -6.83
CA GLU A 16 3.70 -11.32 -6.47
C GLU A 16 4.04 -11.34 -4.98
N ASN A 17 3.91 -10.20 -4.30
CA ASN A 17 4.19 -10.07 -2.87
C ASN A 17 2.90 -9.97 -2.02
N ARG A 18 1.72 -10.18 -2.62
CA ARG A 18 0.41 -9.92 -1.99
C ARG A 18 0.24 -10.63 -0.66
N GLU A 19 0.48 -11.94 -0.60
CA GLU A 19 0.27 -12.71 0.64
C GLU A 19 1.16 -12.25 1.79
N GLU A 20 2.42 -11.91 1.49
CA GLU A 20 3.35 -11.39 2.50
C GLU A 20 2.91 -10.01 2.99
N LEU A 21 2.51 -9.13 2.07
CA LEU A 21 1.95 -7.81 2.42
C LEU A 21 0.72 -7.96 3.30
N LEU A 22 -0.20 -8.84 2.96
CA LEU A 22 -1.41 -9.10 3.75
C LEU A 22 -1.12 -9.77 5.09
N ARG A 23 -0.02 -10.53 5.22
CA ARG A 23 0.39 -11.12 6.50
C ARG A 23 1.01 -10.07 7.43
N SER A 24 1.78 -9.14 6.87
CA SER A 24 2.66 -8.26 7.64
C SER A 24 2.12 -6.85 7.86
N LEU A 25 1.27 -6.33 6.97
CA LEU A 25 0.69 -5.00 7.08
C LEU A 25 -0.25 -4.88 8.29
N ILE A 26 -0.10 -3.79 9.03
CA ILE A 26 -1.05 -3.36 10.06
C ILE A 26 -1.62 -2.02 9.58
N PRO A 27 -2.88 -1.96 9.09
CA PRO A 27 -3.42 -0.77 8.44
C PRO A 27 -3.31 0.49 9.29
N SER A 28 -3.71 0.42 10.55
CA SER A 28 -3.58 1.52 11.52
C SER A 28 -2.16 2.07 11.71
N ARG A 29 -1.09 1.28 11.50
CA ARG A 29 0.30 1.75 11.63
C ARG A 29 0.81 2.51 10.41
N ILE A 30 0.32 2.18 9.22
CA ILE A 30 0.80 2.76 7.97
C ILE A 30 -0.09 3.90 7.46
N MET A 31 -1.35 3.96 7.90
CA MET A 31 -2.38 4.87 7.41
C MET A 31 -1.95 6.34 7.33
N SER A 32 -1.35 6.87 8.40
CA SER A 32 -0.92 8.28 8.45
C SER A 32 0.14 8.59 7.39
N TYR A 33 1.05 7.66 7.13
CA TYR A 33 2.09 7.81 6.12
C TYR A 33 1.52 7.75 4.69
N LEU A 34 0.56 6.85 4.45
CA LEU A 34 -0.13 6.76 3.15
C LEU A 34 -0.86 8.07 2.82
N LEU A 35 -1.53 8.64 3.82
CA LEU A 35 -2.23 9.93 3.69
C LEU A 35 -1.24 11.07 3.43
N GLN A 36 -0.18 11.15 4.25
CA GLN A 36 0.84 12.20 4.13
C GLN A 36 1.53 12.20 2.76
N LYS A 37 1.79 11.01 2.19
CA LYS A 37 2.42 10.86 0.88
C LYS A 37 1.43 10.92 -0.29
N GLY A 38 0.14 11.08 0.00
CA GLY A 38 -0.92 11.21 -1.02
C GLY A 38 -1.18 9.91 -1.80
N VAL A 39 -0.90 8.75 -1.20
CA VAL A 39 -1.31 7.44 -1.74
C VAL A 39 -2.82 7.27 -1.60
N ILE A 40 -3.36 7.75 -0.47
CA ILE A 40 -4.79 7.76 -0.13
C ILE A 40 -5.22 9.19 0.23
N ASP A 41 -6.51 9.48 0.17
CA ASP A 41 -7.12 10.66 0.79
C ASP A 41 -7.92 10.31 2.05
N TYR A 42 -8.63 11.29 2.59
CA TYR A 42 -9.46 11.12 3.79
C TYR A 42 -10.63 10.16 3.57
N ASP A 43 -11.23 10.15 2.37
CA ASP A 43 -12.34 9.25 2.05
C ASP A 43 -11.84 7.80 1.98
N ASP A 44 -10.71 7.59 1.30
CA ASP A 44 -10.01 6.31 1.24
C ASP A 44 -9.63 5.82 2.65
N GLN A 45 -9.13 6.71 3.50
CA GLN A 45 -8.77 6.38 4.88
C GLN A 45 -9.99 5.88 5.66
N ASP A 46 -11.14 6.54 5.53
CA ASP A 46 -12.35 6.12 6.21
C ASP A 46 -12.87 4.78 5.66
N GLU A 47 -12.83 4.55 4.35
CA GLU A 47 -13.12 3.24 3.77
C GLU A 47 -12.21 2.13 4.34
N ILE A 48 -10.89 2.37 4.41
CA ILE A 48 -9.94 1.39 4.95
C ILE A 48 -10.24 1.10 6.42
N LYS A 49 -10.54 2.12 7.23
CA LYS A 49 -10.91 1.93 8.64
C LYS A 49 -12.18 1.10 8.79
N GLN A 50 -13.17 1.31 7.93
CA GLN A 50 -14.40 0.51 7.96
C GLN A 50 -14.12 -0.96 7.62
N GLU A 51 -13.28 -1.23 6.63
CA GLU A 51 -12.87 -2.60 6.29
C GLU A 51 -11.98 -3.23 7.38
N GLU A 52 -11.10 -2.46 8.02
CA GLU A 52 -10.26 -2.94 9.13
C GLU A 52 -11.11 -3.44 10.33
N LYS A 53 -12.32 -2.90 10.55
CA LYS A 53 -13.26 -3.40 11.57
C LYS A 53 -13.70 -4.86 11.32
N ARG A 54 -13.66 -5.32 10.08
CA ARG A 54 -13.92 -6.73 9.70
C ARG A 54 -12.69 -7.62 9.93
N GLY A 55 -11.52 -7.02 10.09
CA GLY A 55 -10.26 -7.68 10.42
C GLY A 55 -9.07 -7.02 9.74
N ARG A 56 -7.88 -7.16 10.36
CA ARG A 56 -6.60 -6.62 9.86
C ARG A 56 -6.36 -6.93 8.37
N ARG A 57 -6.64 -8.17 7.94
CA ARG A 57 -6.44 -8.60 6.56
C ARG A 57 -7.34 -7.83 5.58
N PHE A 58 -8.61 -7.60 5.90
CA PHE A 58 -9.53 -6.82 5.07
C PHE A 58 -9.07 -5.37 4.91
N GLY A 59 -8.63 -4.74 6.00
CA GLY A 59 -8.03 -3.40 5.92
C GLY A 59 -6.74 -3.38 5.07
N ALA A 60 -5.90 -4.41 5.17
CA ALA A 60 -4.70 -4.54 4.35
C ALA A 60 -5.03 -4.75 2.86
N GLU A 61 -6.03 -5.58 2.54
CA GLU A 61 -6.52 -5.77 1.17
C GLU A 61 -7.02 -4.44 0.60
N LYS A 62 -7.80 -3.69 1.38
CA LYS A 62 -8.29 -2.39 0.97
C LYS A 62 -7.16 -1.39 0.72
N ILE A 63 -6.09 -1.41 1.52
CA ILE A 63 -4.89 -0.61 1.26
C ILE A 63 -4.26 -0.99 -0.09
N LEU A 64 -4.08 -2.28 -0.37
CA LEU A 64 -3.52 -2.74 -1.65
C LEU A 64 -4.38 -2.28 -2.83
N ASP A 65 -5.70 -2.41 -2.72
CA ASP A 65 -6.63 -1.90 -3.73
C ASP A 65 -6.42 -0.40 -3.98
N LYS A 66 -6.31 0.42 -2.92
CA LYS A 66 -6.06 1.86 -3.09
C LYS A 66 -4.72 2.17 -3.75
N ILE A 67 -3.68 1.36 -3.48
CA ILE A 67 -2.37 1.55 -4.12
C ILE A 67 -2.46 1.29 -5.62
N HIS A 68 -3.23 0.29 -6.08
CA HIS A 68 -3.44 0.04 -7.52
C HIS A 68 -3.98 1.28 -8.26
N TYR A 69 -4.72 2.15 -7.57
CA TYR A 69 -5.33 3.37 -8.11
C TYR A 69 -4.72 4.66 -7.52
N SER A 70 -3.44 4.62 -7.14
CA SER A 70 -2.74 5.78 -6.55
C SER A 70 -1.88 6.57 -7.55
N GLY A 71 -2.01 6.26 -8.85
CA GLY A 71 -1.30 6.90 -9.94
C GLY A 71 0.10 6.34 -10.22
N PRO A 72 0.84 6.93 -11.17
CA PRO A 72 2.09 6.37 -11.69
C PRO A 72 3.19 6.20 -10.63
N ASP A 73 3.22 7.07 -9.62
CA ASP A 73 4.21 7.02 -8.52
C ASP A 73 3.67 6.27 -7.28
N GLY A 74 2.53 5.61 -7.42
CA GLY A 74 1.79 5.00 -6.31
C GLY A 74 2.61 3.98 -5.52
N LEU A 75 3.31 3.08 -6.24
CA LEU A 75 4.17 2.08 -5.61
C LEU A 75 5.36 2.72 -4.88
N ASP A 76 6.00 3.74 -5.46
CA ASP A 76 7.14 4.41 -4.84
C ASP A 76 6.74 5.09 -3.53
N LYS A 77 5.61 5.81 -3.53
CA LYS A 77 5.04 6.42 -2.32
C LYS A 77 4.61 5.39 -1.29
N PHE A 78 4.11 4.24 -1.72
CA PHE A 78 3.78 3.13 -0.82
C PHE A 78 5.03 2.53 -0.15
N ILE A 79 6.08 2.24 -0.93
CA ILE A 79 7.36 1.73 -0.43
C ILE A 79 8.00 2.72 0.56
N ASP A 80 7.93 4.01 0.26
CA ASP A 80 8.42 5.06 1.17
C ASP A 80 7.56 5.13 2.46
N SER A 81 6.25 4.90 2.36
CA SER A 81 5.36 4.80 3.54
C SER A 81 5.70 3.60 4.42
N LEU A 82 6.01 2.45 3.80
CA LEU A 82 6.47 1.25 4.50
C LEU A 82 7.76 1.53 5.28
N GLY A 83 8.75 2.15 4.63
CA GLY A 83 10.00 2.53 5.28
C GLY A 83 9.78 3.48 6.45
N SER A 84 8.93 4.49 6.27
CA SER A 84 8.59 5.48 7.32
C SER A 84 7.87 4.83 8.51
N ALA A 85 7.08 3.78 8.27
CA ALA A 85 6.37 3.02 9.30
C ALA A 85 7.21 1.90 9.95
N GLY A 86 8.49 1.75 9.58
CA GLY A 86 9.42 0.78 10.17
C GLY A 86 9.38 -0.61 9.52
N TYR A 87 8.77 -0.77 8.36
CA TYR A 87 8.74 -2.03 7.59
C TYR A 87 9.97 -2.16 6.68
N SER A 88 11.18 -2.06 7.26
CA SER A 88 12.44 -2.05 6.50
C SER A 88 12.62 -3.31 5.64
N ASP A 89 12.33 -4.49 6.20
CA ASP A 89 12.47 -5.77 5.46
C ASP A 89 11.55 -5.85 4.24
N LEU A 90 10.28 -5.42 4.40
CA LEU A 90 9.33 -5.38 3.28
C LEU A 90 9.76 -4.34 2.25
N THR A 91 10.23 -3.18 2.69
CA THR A 91 10.72 -2.10 1.82
C THR A 91 11.86 -2.59 0.94
N GLU A 92 12.86 -3.26 1.52
CA GLU A 92 13.97 -3.83 0.77
C GLU A 92 13.51 -4.94 -0.19
N LYS A 93 12.60 -5.80 0.25
CA LYS A 93 12.07 -6.90 -0.57
C LYS A 93 11.37 -6.37 -1.83
N LEU A 94 10.47 -5.41 -1.68
CA LEU A 94 9.75 -4.82 -2.82
C LEU A 94 10.70 -4.10 -3.78
N LYS A 95 11.67 -3.34 -3.28
CA LYS A 95 12.70 -2.69 -4.11
C LYS A 95 13.52 -3.70 -4.90
N LYS A 96 13.93 -4.82 -4.28
CA LYS A 96 14.67 -5.89 -4.96
C LYS A 96 13.83 -6.58 -6.04
N TYR A 97 12.54 -6.80 -5.79
CA TYR A 97 11.65 -7.44 -6.76
C TYR A 97 11.46 -6.56 -8.00
N ARG A 98 11.29 -5.25 -7.82
CA ARG A 98 11.13 -4.28 -8.92
C ARG A 98 12.33 -4.16 -9.85
N LEU A 99 13.53 -4.55 -9.40
CA LEU A 99 14.77 -4.49 -10.19
C LEU A 99 15.05 -5.76 -11.00
N ARG A 100 14.22 -6.80 -10.85
CA ARG A 100 14.34 -8.07 -11.58
C ARG A 100 13.55 -8.00 -12.88
#